data_AF-A0A7C5L7J9-F1
#
_entry.id   AF-A0A7C5L7J9-F1
#
_cell.length_a   1.000
_cell.length_b   1.000
_cell.length_c   1.000
_cell.angle_alpha   90.00
_cell.angle_beta   90.00
_cell.angle_gamma   90.00
#
_symmetry.space_group_name_H-M   'P 1'
#
loop_
_entity.id
_entity.type
_entity.pdbx_description
1 polymer ?
#
loop_
_entity_poly.entity_id
_entity_poly.type
_entity_poly.pdbx_seq_one_letter_code
_entity_poly.pdbx_strand_id
1 'polypeptide(L)'
;MAFASLFFVFSVAYAGIIYVDAGATGSNNGSSWANAYHDLQDALAAAVSGDEIWVAEGTYKPTSGTDRNVAFEMKNGVAIYGGFSGNESALSERDWEAHI
;
A
#
# COMPACT_ATOMS: atom_id res chain seq x y z
N MET A 1 -25.69 37.55 -22.87
CA MET A 1 -25.52 36.10 -22.72
C MET A 1 -24.15 35.87 -22.11
N ALA A 2 -24.08 35.49 -20.83
CA ALA A 2 -22.81 35.25 -20.15
C ALA A 2 -22.49 33.75 -20.27
N PHE A 3 -21.35 33.42 -20.89
CA PHE A 3 -20.85 32.05 -20.92
C PHE A 3 -20.27 31.71 -19.55
N ALA A 4 -20.85 30.71 -18.88
CA ALA A 4 -20.24 30.08 -17.72
C ALA A 4 -19.15 29.12 -18.21
N SER A 5 -17.88 29.46 -17.98
CA SER A 5 -16.79 28.49 -18.16
C SER A 5 -16.84 27.47 -17.03
N LEU A 6 -17.20 26.24 -17.38
CA LEU A 6 -17.08 25.06 -16.53
C LEU A 6 -15.60 24.65 -16.51
N PHE A 7 -14.89 24.94 -15.42
CA PHE A 7 -13.56 24.40 -15.19
C PHE A 7 -13.69 22.92 -14.81
N PHE A 8 -13.35 22.04 -15.75
CA PHE A 8 -13.17 20.61 -15.46
C PHE A 8 -11.75 20.44 -14.91
N VAL A 9 -11.63 20.25 -13.60
CA VAL A 9 -10.36 19.85 -12.99
C VAL A 9 -10.17 18.37 -13.29
N PHE A 10 -9.30 18.04 -14.24
CA PHE A 10 -8.81 16.67 -14.39
C PHE A 10 -7.83 16.42 -13.24
N SER A 11 -8.29 15.74 -12.20
CA SER A 11 -7.38 15.17 -11.21
C SER A 11 -6.64 14.03 -11.92
N VAL A 12 -5.35 14.20 -12.21
CA VAL A 12 -4.48 13.07 -12.50
C VAL A 12 -4.43 12.26 -11.21
N ALA A 13 -5.10 11.10 -11.18
CA ALA A 13 -4.87 10.13 -10.12
C ALA A 13 -3.42 9.64 -10.30
N TYR A 14 -2.51 10.20 -9.52
CA TYR A 14 -1.15 9.70 -9.46
C TYR A 14 -1.20 8.40 -8.68
N ALA A 15 -0.80 7.30 -9.31
CA ALA A 15 -0.57 6.02 -8.62
C ALA A 15 0.38 6.28 -7.43
N GLY A 16 -0.13 6.09 -6.21
CA GLY A 16 0.65 6.26 -4.99
C GLY A 16 1.35 4.96 -4.60
N ILE A 17 2.47 5.09 -3.89
CA ILE A 17 3.09 3.94 -3.20
C ILE A 17 2.64 3.98 -1.74
N ILE A 18 2.10 2.87 -1.26
CA ILE A 18 1.74 2.65 0.14
C ILE A 18 2.69 1.61 0.72
N TYR A 19 3.39 1.96 1.78
CA TYR A 19 4.37 1.10 2.42
C TYR A 19 3.75 0.31 3.58
N VAL A 20 4.11 -0.97 3.69
CA VAL A 20 3.71 -1.88 4.76
C VAL A 20 4.96 -2.51 5.37
N ASP A 21 5.14 -2.34 6.67
CA ASP A 21 6.23 -2.93 7.44
C ASP A 21 5.76 -3.09 8.89
N ALA A 22 5.61 -4.34 9.33
CA ALA A 22 5.20 -4.67 10.70
C ALA A 22 6.22 -4.18 11.77
N GLY A 23 7.47 -3.94 11.37
CA GLY A 23 8.55 -3.43 12.22
C GLY A 23 8.70 -1.91 12.21
N ALA A 24 7.92 -1.18 11.41
CA ALA A 24 7.96 0.28 11.39
C ALA A 24 7.55 0.87 12.76
N THR A 25 8.05 2.07 13.06
CA THR A 25 7.86 2.71 14.37
C THR A 25 7.32 4.14 14.28
N GLY A 26 7.13 4.64 13.05
CA GLY A 26 6.64 5.99 12.80
C GLY A 26 5.12 6.09 12.89
N SER A 27 4.56 6.90 11.98
CA SER A 27 3.18 7.39 12.09
C SER A 27 2.09 6.40 11.68
N ASN A 28 2.45 5.19 11.25
CA ASN A 28 1.52 4.15 10.79
C ASN A 28 0.50 4.67 9.75
N ASN A 29 0.98 5.31 8.69
CA ASN A 29 0.15 5.95 7.67
C ASN A 29 0.51 5.58 6.23
N GLY A 30 1.49 4.70 6.03
CA GLY A 30 1.88 4.17 4.73
C GLY A 30 2.62 5.14 3.82
N SER A 31 3.04 6.32 4.29
CA SER A 31 3.64 7.36 3.43
C SER A 31 5.12 7.16 3.10
N SER A 32 5.82 6.31 3.86
CA SER A 32 7.23 5.94 3.67
C SER A 32 7.51 4.67 4.47
N TRP A 33 8.65 4.01 4.26
CA TRP A 33 9.06 2.88 5.10
C TRP A 33 9.04 3.21 6.61
N ALA A 34 9.58 4.38 6.99
CA ALA A 34 9.58 4.80 8.39
C ALA A 34 8.18 4.98 8.98
N ASN A 35 7.20 5.37 8.16
CA ASN A 35 5.80 5.59 8.56
C ASN A 35 4.87 4.51 8.00
N ALA A 36 5.40 3.34 7.63
CA ALA A 36 4.64 2.30 6.96
C ALA A 36 3.47 1.83 7.82
N TYR A 37 2.42 1.31 7.16
CA TYR A 37 1.39 0.60 7.90
C TYR A 37 1.99 -0.67 8.52
N HIS A 38 1.64 -0.95 9.76
CA HIS A 38 2.08 -2.18 10.44
C HIS A 38 1.28 -3.41 9.97
N ASP A 39 0.14 -3.20 9.31
CA ASP A 39 -0.76 -4.24 8.85
C ASP A 39 -1.18 -4.03 7.38
N LEU A 40 -1.21 -5.13 6.61
CA LEU A 40 -1.57 -5.12 5.19
C LEU A 40 -3.06 -4.79 4.97
N GLN A 41 -3.93 -5.13 5.92
CA GLN A 41 -5.36 -4.84 5.85
C GLN A 41 -5.62 -3.32 5.88
N ASP A 42 -4.87 -2.57 6.70
CA ASP A 42 -4.97 -1.12 6.79
C ASP A 42 -4.51 -0.45 5.48
N ALA A 43 -3.41 -0.93 4.89
CA ALA A 43 -2.95 -0.48 3.59
C ALA A 43 -3.97 -0.78 2.48
N LEU A 44 -4.55 -1.98 2.46
CA LEU A 44 -5.62 -2.34 1.53
C LEU A 44 -6.86 -1.47 1.72
N ALA A 45 -7.22 -1.11 2.95
CA ALA A 45 -8.33 -0.21 3.23
C ALA A 45 -8.07 1.20 2.66
N ALA A 46 -6.85 1.71 2.80
CA ALA A 46 -6.43 3.03 2.31
C ALA A 46 -6.25 3.10 0.78
N ALA A 47 -5.80 2.01 0.15
CA ALA A 47 -5.47 1.98 -1.27
C ALA A 47 -6.68 2.23 -2.18
N VAL A 48 -6.45 2.93 -3.29
CA VAL A 48 -7.41 3.13 -4.38
C VAL A 48 -6.85 2.59 -5.69
N SER A 49 -7.73 2.39 -6.69
CA SER A 49 -7.31 1.90 -8.01
C SER A 49 -6.20 2.77 -8.59
N GLY A 50 -5.09 2.15 -8.96
CA GLY A 50 -3.86 2.79 -9.43
C GLY A 50 -2.71 2.66 -8.44
N ASP A 51 -2.98 2.48 -7.14
CA ASP A 51 -1.94 2.42 -6.11
C ASP A 51 -1.15 1.10 -6.13
N GLU A 52 0.09 1.20 -5.66
CA GLU A 52 0.96 0.07 -5.37
C GLU A 52 1.16 -0.06 -3.86
N ILE A 53 1.00 -1.27 -3.33
CA ILE A 53 1.33 -1.59 -1.93
C ILE A 53 2.66 -2.33 -1.92
N TRP A 54 3.67 -1.74 -1.29
CA TRP A 54 5.00 -2.31 -1.11
C TRP A 54 5.11 -2.88 0.31
N VAL A 55 5.38 -4.17 0.41
CA VAL A 55 5.33 -4.94 1.65
C VAL A 55 6.73 -5.43 2.00
N ALA A 56 7.24 -4.99 3.16
CA ALA A 56 8.48 -5.50 3.73
C ALA A 56 8.35 -6.99 4.12
N GLU A 57 9.48 -7.68 4.24
CA GLU A 57 9.55 -9.05 4.73
C GLU A 57 8.74 -9.25 6.02
N GLY A 58 8.13 -10.43 6.15
CA GLY A 58 7.38 -10.79 7.34
C GLY A 58 6.05 -11.48 7.07
N THR A 59 5.44 -11.94 8.15
CA THR A 59 4.17 -12.67 8.09
C THR A 59 2.99 -11.75 8.40
N TYR A 60 2.27 -11.35 7.36
CA TYR A 60 1.04 -10.57 7.46
C TYR A 60 -0.17 -11.51 7.45
N LYS A 61 -1.04 -11.37 8.45
CA LYS A 61 -2.27 -12.16 8.57
C LYS A 61 -3.49 -11.25 8.46
N PRO A 62 -4.57 -11.70 7.79
CA PRO A 62 -5.79 -10.91 7.66
C PRO A 62 -6.55 -10.75 8.99
N THR A 63 -6.15 -11.49 10.02
CA THR A 63 -6.65 -11.34 11.39
C THR A 63 -5.58 -11.72 12.40
N SER A 64 -5.58 -11.05 13.55
CA SER A 64 -4.82 -11.45 14.74
C SER A 64 -5.51 -12.56 15.55
N GLY A 65 -6.77 -12.86 15.24
CA GLY A 65 -7.55 -13.92 15.88
C GLY A 65 -7.36 -15.30 15.24
N THR A 66 -8.29 -16.21 15.56
CA THR A 66 -8.31 -17.59 15.06
C THR A 66 -9.35 -17.83 13.97
N ASP A 67 -10.13 -16.81 13.59
CA ASP A 67 -11.15 -16.93 12.56
C ASP A 67 -10.50 -17.18 11.19
N ARG A 68 -10.84 -18.33 10.60
CA ARG A 68 -10.29 -18.78 9.31
C ARG A 68 -11.11 -18.27 8.11
N ASN A 69 -12.21 -17.56 8.35
CA ASN A 69 -13.04 -16.95 7.31
C ASN A 69 -12.59 -15.53 6.95
N VAL A 70 -11.73 -14.90 7.75
CA VAL A 70 -11.18 -13.57 7.45
C VAL A 70 -10.05 -13.70 6.44
N ALA A 71 -10.10 -12.89 5.39
CA ALA A 71 -9.15 -12.91 4.29
C ALA A 71 -8.79 -11.48 3.85
N PHE A 72 -7.64 -11.33 3.20
CA PHE A 72 -7.32 -10.09 2.50
C PHE A 72 -8.21 -9.94 1.27
N GLU A 73 -8.95 -8.84 1.20
CA GLU A 73 -9.79 -8.52 0.05
C GLU A 73 -8.99 -7.73 -0.99
N MET A 74 -8.81 -8.32 -2.17
CA MET A 74 -8.09 -7.68 -3.27
C MET A 74 -8.93 -6.57 -3.90
N LYS A 75 -8.37 -5.37 -4.03
CA LYS A 75 -8.99 -4.26 -4.73
C LYS A 75 -8.59 -4.25 -6.21
N ASN A 76 -9.58 -4.09 -7.08
CA ASN A 76 -9.31 -3.98 -8.51
C ASN A 76 -8.44 -2.75 -8.80
N GLY A 77 -7.39 -2.93 -9.62
CA GLY A 77 -6.45 -1.88 -9.96
C GLY A 77 -5.42 -1.54 -8.88
N VAL A 78 -5.38 -2.26 -7.75
CA VAL A 78 -4.32 -2.13 -6.74
C VAL A 78 -3.30 -3.25 -6.94
N ALA A 79 -2.03 -2.89 -7.07
CA ALA A 79 -0.93 -3.84 -7.13
C ALA A 79 -0.34 -4.08 -5.74
N ILE A 80 0.09 -5.31 -5.45
CA ILE A 80 0.75 -5.65 -4.18
C ILE A 80 2.08 -6.35 -4.49
N TYR A 81 3.13 -5.90 -3.82
CA TYR A 81 4.51 -6.29 -4.08
C TYR A 81 5.22 -6.57 -2.74
N GLY A 82 5.62 -7.82 -2.50
CA GLY A 82 6.45 -8.22 -1.35
C GLY A 82 7.93 -8.42 -1.74
N GLY A 83 8.83 -8.69 -0.81
CA GLY A 83 10.26 -8.84 -1.14
C GLY A 83 11.09 -7.58 -0.89
N PHE A 84 10.67 -6.75 0.05
CA PHE A 84 11.39 -5.54 0.46
C PHE A 84 11.98 -5.72 1.86
N SER A 85 13.13 -5.10 2.11
CA SER A 85 13.76 -5.01 3.44
C SER A 85 13.31 -3.80 4.25
N GLY A 86 12.61 -2.84 3.63
CA GLY A 86 12.07 -1.66 4.30
C GLY A 86 12.93 -0.41 4.15
N ASN A 87 13.75 -0.33 3.11
CA ASN A 87 14.61 0.84 2.84
C ASN A 87 14.72 1.19 1.35
N GLU A 88 14.02 0.45 0.50
CA GLU A 88 14.11 0.54 -0.95
C GLU A 88 13.43 1.81 -1.48
N SER A 89 14.00 2.35 -2.55
CA SER A 89 13.51 3.52 -3.27
C SER A 89 12.87 3.18 -4.61
N ALA A 90 13.07 1.96 -5.11
CA ALA A 90 12.60 1.51 -6.41
C ALA A 90 12.06 0.07 -6.39
N LEU A 91 11.06 -0.21 -7.22
CA LEU A 91 10.43 -1.53 -7.32
C LEU A 91 11.43 -2.62 -7.75
N SER A 92 12.46 -2.26 -8.52
CA SER A 92 13.51 -3.16 -8.98
C SER A 92 14.50 -3.60 -7.90
N GLU A 93 14.48 -2.95 -6.72
CA GLU A 93 15.35 -3.31 -5.59
C GLU A 93 14.80 -4.49 -4.78
N ARG A 94 13.59 -4.98 -5.11
CA ARG A 94 12.99 -6.15 -4.48
C ARG A 94 13.86 -7.39 -4.65
N ASP A 95 14.02 -8.11 -3.55
CA ASP A 95 14.54 -9.46 -3.51
C ASP A 95 13.52 -10.37 -2.83
N TRP A 96 12.69 -11.00 -3.64
CA TRP A 96 11.62 -11.90 -3.19
C TRP A 96 12.13 -13.28 -2.78
N GLU A 97 13.41 -13.59 -3.01
CA GLU A 97 14.06 -14.80 -2.53
C GLU A 97 14.70 -14.57 -1.15
N ALA A 98 15.24 -13.38 -0.91
CA ALA A 98 15.90 -13.03 0.35
C ALA A 98 14.94 -12.44 1.41
N HIS A 99 13.94 -11.66 1.00
CA HIS A 99 13.05 -10.91 1.90
C HIS A 99 11.64 -11.51 1.91
N ILE A 100 11.39 -12.46 2.82
CA ILE A 100 10.14 -13.23 2.90
C ILE A 100 9.41 -12.98 4.22
#